data_AF-A0A966KQD9-F1
#
_entry.id   AF-A0A966KQD9-F1
#
_cell.length_a   1.000
_cell.length_b   1.000
_cell.length_c   1.000
_cell.angle_alpha   90.00
_cell.angle_beta   90.00
_cell.angle_gamma   90.00
#
_symmetry.space_group_name_H-M   'P 1'
#
loop_
_entity.id
_entity.type
_entity.pdbx_description
1 polymer ?
#
loop_
_entity_poly.entity_id
_entity_poly.type
_entity_poly.pdbx_seq_one_letter_code
_entity_poly.pdbx_strand_id
1 'polypeptide(L)'
;MLAGVFLFAALGSMSCGSKNSGTVAGSTTTNPASASTLIDPFTGHAADDPAVAACLVLADTVGLDGLVPIDSSSWRDERERILVDARRESTLLMLAVRGASPELAPALETLATHADRVVEELSQATSYTDAVDRLESTGEVTELRAAADAVSAWRDTNC
;
A
#
# COMPACT_ATOMS: atom_id res chain seq x y z
N MET A 1 -57.92 13.49 0.55
CA MET A 1 -57.97 12.60 1.74
C MET A 1 -56.53 12.54 2.27
N LEU A 2 -56.10 13.30 3.29
CA LEU A 2 -56.25 13.05 4.76
C LEU A 2 -56.10 11.55 5.08
N ALA A 3 -55.26 11.03 5.96
CA ALA A 3 -54.34 11.47 7.02
C ALA A 3 -53.36 10.25 7.23
N GLY A 4 -52.30 10.23 8.03
CA GLY A 4 -52.00 11.02 9.20
C GLY A 4 -50.66 10.62 9.83
N VAL A 5 -50.28 11.47 10.77
CA VAL A 5 -49.07 11.51 11.59
C VAL A 5 -49.22 10.55 12.78
N PHE A 6 -48.13 9.88 13.19
CA PHE A 6 -47.97 9.43 14.57
C PHE A 6 -46.70 10.02 15.17
N LEU A 7 -46.92 10.92 16.12
CA LEU A 7 -45.99 11.53 17.05
C LEU A 7 -45.76 10.53 18.20
N PHE A 8 -44.51 10.34 18.63
CA PHE A 8 -44.22 10.03 20.04
C PHE A 8 -43.16 10.99 20.55
N ALA A 9 -43.57 11.76 21.57
CA ALA A 9 -42.73 12.67 22.33
C ALA A 9 -42.43 12.03 23.69
N ALA A 10 -41.18 12.13 24.14
CA ALA A 10 -40.78 12.17 25.55
C ALA A 10 -39.48 12.98 25.58
N LEU A 11 -39.54 14.27 25.90
CA LEU A 11 -39.41 14.86 27.25
C LEU A 11 -38.18 14.37 28.02
N GLY A 12 -37.15 15.22 28.01
CA GLY A 12 -36.08 15.29 29.00
C GLY A 12 -35.59 16.72 29.09
N SER A 13 -35.76 17.35 30.25
CA SER A 13 -35.80 18.79 30.48
C SER A 13 -34.43 19.44 30.80
N MET A 14 -34.31 20.70 30.35
CA MET A 14 -33.73 21.88 31.03
C MET A 14 -32.38 21.78 31.78
N SER A 15 -31.41 22.61 31.37
CA SER A 15 -30.96 23.73 32.22
C SER A 15 -30.29 24.84 31.39
N CYS A 16 -30.51 26.07 31.83
CA CYS A 16 -30.21 27.33 31.15
C CYS A 16 -28.74 27.77 31.28
N GLY A 17 -28.25 28.51 30.29
CA GLY A 17 -27.00 29.27 30.39
C GLY A 17 -27.00 30.43 29.40
N SER A 18 -27.01 31.65 29.93
CA SER A 18 -27.23 32.92 29.22
C SER A 18 -26.10 33.32 28.25
N LYS A 19 -26.54 33.98 27.16
CA LYS A 19 -25.90 35.05 26.37
C LYS A 19 -24.41 35.34 26.63
N ASN A 20 -23.60 35.21 25.57
CA ASN A 20 -22.66 36.27 25.23
C ASN A 20 -22.47 36.37 23.71
N SER A 21 -22.68 37.57 23.19
CA SER A 21 -22.37 37.97 21.82
C SER A 21 -20.86 37.90 21.60
N GLY A 22 -20.45 37.36 20.46
CA GLY A 22 -19.05 37.20 20.09
C GLY A 22 -18.93 36.65 18.69
N THR A 23 -19.24 37.46 17.69
CA THR A 23 -18.80 37.21 16.31
C THR A 23 -17.27 37.18 16.31
N VAL A 24 -16.69 36.00 16.11
CA VAL A 24 -15.28 35.86 15.73
C VAL A 24 -15.24 35.10 14.42
N ALA A 25 -15.08 35.86 13.34
CA ALA A 25 -14.49 35.37 12.11
C ALA A 25 -13.05 34.93 12.44
N GLY A 26 -12.88 33.64 12.68
CA GLY A 26 -11.59 33.01 12.94
C GLY A 26 -11.23 32.17 11.74
N SER A 27 -10.32 32.70 10.93
CA SER A 27 -9.67 32.04 9.80
C SER A 27 -9.38 30.58 10.11
N THR A 28 -10.00 29.65 9.39
CA THR A 28 -9.46 28.29 9.29
C THR A 28 -8.18 28.41 8.49
N THR A 29 -7.08 28.61 9.20
CA THR A 29 -5.76 28.26 8.70
C THR A 29 -5.81 26.77 8.42
N THR A 30 -6.06 26.41 7.17
CA THR A 30 -5.72 25.10 6.65
C THR A 30 -4.22 24.97 6.89
N ASN A 31 -3.85 24.25 7.94
CA ASN A 31 -2.52 23.66 8.01
C ASN A 31 -2.37 22.92 6.67
N PRO A 32 -1.42 23.27 5.79
CA PRO A 32 -1.06 22.33 4.75
C PRO A 32 -0.67 21.08 5.50
N ALA A 33 -1.40 19.99 5.28
CA ALA A 33 -0.92 18.67 5.64
C ALA A 33 0.54 18.67 5.17
N SER A 34 1.47 18.48 6.09
CA SER A 34 2.88 18.32 5.74
C SER A 34 2.91 17.32 4.61
N ALA A 35 3.17 17.80 3.39
CA ALA A 35 3.48 16.95 2.28
C ALA A 35 4.77 16.30 2.74
N SER A 36 4.67 15.09 3.29
CA SER A 36 5.82 14.25 3.57
C SER A 36 6.42 14.02 2.20
N THR A 37 7.40 14.86 1.88
CA THR A 37 8.09 14.81 0.62
C THR A 37 8.73 13.44 0.55
N LEU A 38 8.23 12.60 -0.35
CA LEU A 38 8.82 11.30 -0.60
C LEU A 38 10.19 11.57 -1.20
N ILE A 39 11.20 11.25 -0.40
CA ILE A 39 12.59 11.30 -0.81
C ILE A 39 12.84 10.00 -1.57
N ASP A 40 13.29 10.12 -2.81
CA ASP A 40 13.88 9.01 -3.54
C ASP A 40 15.01 8.41 -2.68
N PRO A 41 14.92 7.14 -2.25
CA PRO A 41 15.91 6.52 -1.38
C PRO A 41 17.29 6.35 -2.03
N PHE A 42 17.41 6.53 -3.35
CA PHE A 42 18.64 6.38 -4.11
C PHE A 42 19.23 7.72 -4.59
N THR A 43 18.41 8.71 -4.96
CA THR A 43 18.91 10.03 -5.42
C THR A 43 18.79 11.15 -4.39
N GLY A 44 18.09 10.93 -3.28
CA GLY A 44 17.90 11.93 -2.22
C GLY A 44 17.07 13.15 -2.64
N HIS A 45 16.48 13.14 -3.85
CA HIS A 45 15.63 14.21 -4.32
C HIS A 45 14.20 13.98 -3.87
N ALA A 46 13.64 15.05 -3.31
CA ALA A 46 12.22 15.24 -3.15
C ALA A 46 11.55 15.21 -4.54
N ALA A 47 10.64 14.28 -4.80
CA ALA A 47 9.72 14.50 -5.92
C ALA A 47 8.68 15.54 -5.48
N ASP A 48 8.56 16.62 -6.24
CA ASP A 48 7.50 17.62 -6.03
C ASP A 48 6.11 17.06 -6.35
N ASP A 49 6.07 15.97 -7.13
CA ASP A 49 4.85 15.23 -7.49
C ASP A 49 4.91 13.80 -6.92
N PRO A 50 3.94 13.40 -6.06
CA PRO A 50 3.87 12.05 -5.50
C PRO A 50 3.79 10.95 -6.57
N ALA A 51 3.16 11.20 -7.72
CA ALA A 51 3.09 10.23 -8.81
C ALA A 51 4.46 9.99 -9.45
N VAL A 52 5.26 11.05 -9.61
CA VAL A 52 6.64 10.93 -10.12
C VAL A 52 7.52 10.15 -9.14
N ALA A 53 7.40 10.40 -7.83
CA ALA A 53 8.09 9.58 -6.82
C ALA A 53 7.71 8.10 -6.91
N ALA A 54 6.41 7.79 -7.04
CA ALA A 54 5.94 6.41 -7.19
C ALA A 54 6.49 5.77 -8.48
N CYS A 55 6.53 6.49 -9.60
CA CYS A 55 7.11 5.99 -10.86
C CYS A 55 8.60 5.65 -10.74
N LEU A 56 9.38 6.49 -10.08
CA LEU A 56 10.82 6.23 -9.83
C LEU A 56 11.01 4.98 -8.97
N VAL A 57 10.26 4.86 -7.88
CA VAL A 57 10.34 3.70 -6.99
C VAL A 57 9.89 2.41 -7.70
N LEU A 58 8.83 2.47 -8.51
CA LEU A 58 8.32 1.33 -9.28
C LEU A 58 9.21 0.95 -10.47
N ALA A 59 10.12 1.83 -10.92
CA ALA A 59 11.12 1.47 -11.93
C ALA A 59 12.20 0.55 -11.35
N ASP A 60 12.40 0.60 -10.03
CA ASP A 60 13.40 -0.18 -9.31
C ASP A 60 12.89 -1.54 -8.81
N THR A 61 11.60 -1.84 -8.98
CA THR A 61 11.01 -3.11 -8.54
C THR A 61 11.39 -4.27 -9.46
N VAL A 62 11.52 -5.47 -8.89
CA VAL A 62 11.80 -6.70 -9.64
C VAL A 62 10.52 -7.39 -10.12
N GLY A 63 9.37 -7.08 -9.53
CA GLY A 63 8.07 -7.69 -9.85
C GLY A 63 7.95 -9.14 -9.39
N LEU A 64 6.80 -9.75 -9.68
CA LEU A 64 6.49 -11.12 -9.27
C LEU A 64 7.50 -12.14 -9.81
N ASP A 65 7.92 -11.99 -11.07
CA ASP A 65 8.85 -12.91 -11.72
C ASP A 65 10.25 -12.90 -11.09
N GLY A 66 10.66 -11.76 -10.50
CA GLY A 66 11.95 -11.62 -9.83
C GLY A 66 12.07 -12.39 -8.52
N LEU A 67 10.93 -12.76 -7.91
CA LEU A 67 10.85 -13.44 -6.62
C LEU A 67 10.63 -14.96 -6.74
N VAL A 68 10.56 -15.49 -7.96
CA VAL A 68 10.39 -16.93 -8.19
C VAL A 68 11.74 -17.64 -8.03
N PRO A 69 11.83 -18.71 -7.22
CA PRO A 69 13.02 -19.54 -7.16
C PRO A 69 13.38 -20.13 -8.51
N ILE A 70 14.66 -20.08 -8.87
CA ILE A 70 15.18 -20.82 -10.03
C ILE A 70 16.00 -22.03 -9.59
N ASP A 71 15.96 -23.10 -10.39
CA ASP A 71 16.82 -24.26 -10.20
C ASP A 71 18.26 -23.88 -10.57
N SER A 72 19.03 -23.46 -9.56
CA SER A 72 20.41 -23.03 -9.68
C SER A 72 21.35 -24.12 -9.17
N SER A 73 22.64 -24.03 -9.52
CA SER A 73 23.67 -24.93 -8.99
C SER A 73 23.90 -24.78 -7.47
N SER A 74 23.34 -23.75 -6.83
CA SER A 74 23.48 -23.47 -5.39
C SER A 74 22.18 -22.92 -4.82
N TRP A 75 21.32 -23.81 -4.31
CA TRP A 75 20.07 -23.42 -3.64
C TRP A 75 20.29 -22.40 -2.52
N ARG A 76 21.37 -22.55 -1.75
CA ARG A 76 21.67 -21.62 -0.65
C ARG A 76 21.83 -20.19 -1.15
N ASP A 77 22.61 -20.00 -2.22
CA ASP A 77 22.91 -18.67 -2.73
C ASP A 77 21.69 -18.08 -3.45
N GLU A 78 20.91 -18.94 -4.14
CA GLU A 78 19.64 -18.54 -4.75
C GLU A 78 18.60 -18.11 -3.69
N ARG A 79 18.47 -18.86 -2.61
CA ARG A 79 17.59 -18.50 -1.49
C ARG A 79 17.99 -17.15 -0.91
N GLU A 80 19.28 -16.91 -0.69
CA GLU A 80 19.75 -15.62 -0.17
C GLU A 80 19.42 -14.47 -1.13
N ARG A 81 19.62 -14.66 -2.45
CA ARG A 81 19.22 -13.69 -3.48
C ARG A 81 17.74 -13.33 -3.35
N ILE A 82 16.85 -14.32 -3.35
CA ILE A 82 15.40 -14.07 -3.29
C ILE A 82 15.01 -13.40 -1.97
N LEU A 83 15.62 -13.80 -0.84
CA LEU A 83 15.32 -13.17 0.45
C LEU A 83 15.71 -11.69 0.47
N VAL A 84 16.84 -11.33 -0.15
CA VAL A 84 17.26 -9.93 -0.30
C VAL A 84 16.31 -9.17 -1.22
N ASP A 85 16.04 -9.75 -2.40
CA ASP A 85 15.16 -9.14 -3.40
C ASP A 85 13.75 -8.94 -2.87
N ALA A 86 13.17 -9.92 -2.17
CA ALA A 86 11.83 -9.85 -1.60
C ALA A 86 11.72 -8.78 -0.49
N ARG A 87 12.71 -8.66 0.40
CA ARG A 87 12.74 -7.59 1.41
C ARG A 87 12.85 -6.20 0.78
N ARG A 88 13.69 -6.07 -0.25
CA ARG A 88 13.84 -4.84 -1.02
C ARG A 88 12.52 -4.50 -1.73
N GLU A 89 11.92 -5.48 -2.39
CA GLU A 89 10.67 -5.34 -3.14
C GLU A 89 9.52 -4.88 -2.23
N SER A 90 9.32 -5.55 -1.08
CA SER A 90 8.33 -5.12 -0.07
C SER A 90 8.53 -3.66 0.35
N THR A 91 9.78 -3.27 0.61
CA THR A 91 10.12 -1.88 0.98
C THR A 91 9.79 -0.89 -0.13
N LEU A 92 10.16 -1.21 -1.38
CA LEU A 92 9.89 -0.34 -2.54
C LEU A 92 8.38 -0.21 -2.79
N LEU A 93 7.64 -1.31 -2.75
CA LEU A 93 6.19 -1.28 -2.95
C LEU A 93 5.49 -0.46 -1.85
N MET A 94 5.90 -0.60 -0.59
CA MET A 94 5.37 0.22 0.51
C MET A 94 5.78 1.70 0.43
N LEU A 95 6.92 2.01 -0.18
CA LEU A 95 7.29 3.40 -0.49
C LEU A 95 6.42 3.95 -1.63
N ALA A 96 6.17 3.16 -2.68
CA ALA A 96 5.30 3.53 -3.78
C ALA A 96 3.86 3.80 -3.32
N VAL A 97 3.33 3.05 -2.33
CA VAL A 97 2.00 3.29 -1.73
C VAL A 97 1.82 4.74 -1.28
N ARG A 98 2.88 5.37 -0.76
CA ARG A 98 2.80 6.75 -0.24
C ARG A 98 2.67 7.80 -1.34
N GLY A 99 3.12 7.49 -2.57
CA GLY A 99 3.02 8.36 -3.75
C GLY A 99 1.89 7.98 -4.71
N ALA A 100 1.31 6.80 -4.53
CA ALA A 100 0.25 6.25 -5.36
C ALA A 100 -1.13 6.87 -5.06
N SER A 101 -2.06 6.77 -6.03
CA SER A 101 -3.45 7.12 -5.77
C SER A 101 -4.12 6.13 -4.81
N PRO A 102 -5.20 6.54 -4.10
CA PRO A 102 -5.93 5.64 -3.22
C PRO A 102 -6.48 4.39 -3.90
N GLU A 103 -6.73 4.44 -5.22
CA GLU A 103 -7.17 3.26 -5.97
C GLU A 103 -6.03 2.25 -6.22
N LEU A 104 -4.78 2.71 -6.32
CA LEU A 104 -3.62 1.86 -6.58
C LEU A 104 -3.01 1.29 -5.29
N ALA A 105 -3.11 2.01 -4.18
CA ALA A 105 -2.53 1.61 -2.90
C ALA A 105 -2.86 0.15 -2.49
N PRO A 106 -4.11 -0.36 -2.61
CA PRO A 106 -4.41 -1.75 -2.26
C PRO A 106 -3.64 -2.77 -3.11
N ALA A 107 -3.45 -2.51 -4.41
CA ALA A 107 -2.70 -3.40 -5.28
C ALA A 107 -1.22 -3.45 -4.89
N LEU A 108 -0.62 -2.29 -4.57
CA LEU A 108 0.75 -2.23 -4.08
C LEU A 108 0.92 -2.91 -2.72
N GLU A 109 -0.03 -2.75 -1.80
CA GLU A 109 -0.05 -3.42 -0.49
C GLU A 109 -0.17 -4.95 -0.64
N THR A 110 -1.00 -5.42 -1.57
CA THR A 110 -1.11 -6.85 -1.91
C THR A 110 0.24 -7.40 -2.40
N LEU A 111 0.92 -6.72 -3.31
CA LEU A 111 2.22 -7.15 -3.81
C LEU A 111 3.31 -7.09 -2.72
N ALA A 112 3.28 -6.07 -1.85
CA ALA A 112 4.22 -5.96 -0.74
C ALA A 112 4.02 -7.12 0.27
N THR A 113 2.77 -7.43 0.60
CA THR A 113 2.40 -8.54 1.47
C THR A 113 2.88 -9.88 0.89
N HIS A 114 2.80 -10.04 -0.43
CA HIS A 114 3.35 -11.21 -1.10
C HIS A 114 4.86 -11.31 -0.96
N ALA A 115 5.59 -10.23 -1.19
CA ALA A 115 7.03 -10.20 -1.02
C ALA A 115 7.44 -10.54 0.43
N ASP A 116 6.73 -10.04 1.44
CA ASP A 116 6.93 -10.42 2.84
C ASP A 116 6.67 -11.91 3.08
N ARG A 117 5.63 -12.48 2.45
CA ARG A 117 5.34 -13.91 2.55
C ARG A 117 6.41 -14.77 1.88
N VAL A 118 6.96 -14.34 0.75
CA VAL A 118 8.10 -15.01 0.12
C VAL A 118 9.27 -15.09 1.11
N VAL A 119 9.54 -14.01 1.85
CA VAL A 119 10.56 -14.02 2.91
C VAL A 119 10.24 -15.04 4.00
N GLU A 120 9.00 -15.08 4.48
CA GLU A 120 8.55 -16.01 5.52
C GLU A 120 8.72 -17.47 5.07
N GLU A 121 8.17 -17.84 3.91
CA GLU A 121 8.18 -19.21 3.41
C GLU A 121 9.61 -19.68 3.07
N LEU A 122 10.39 -18.85 2.39
CA LEU A 122 11.74 -19.23 2.00
C LEU A 122 12.71 -19.27 3.17
N SER A 123 12.49 -18.50 4.24
CA SER A 123 13.32 -18.59 5.44
C SER A 123 13.23 -19.96 6.12
N GLN A 124 12.11 -20.67 5.93
CA GLN A 124 11.84 -22.00 6.47
C GLN A 124 12.18 -23.12 5.48
N ALA A 125 12.29 -22.79 4.19
CA ALA A 125 12.60 -23.75 3.15
C ALA A 125 14.03 -24.31 3.25
N THR A 126 14.13 -25.63 3.25
CA THR A 126 15.39 -26.38 3.38
C THR A 126 15.98 -26.82 2.04
N SER A 127 15.16 -26.84 0.98
CA SER A 127 15.54 -27.21 -0.38
C SER A 127 14.75 -26.40 -1.40
N TYR A 128 15.19 -26.41 -2.67
CA TYR A 128 14.47 -25.78 -3.78
C TYR A 128 13.04 -26.32 -3.93
N THR A 129 12.86 -27.65 -3.87
CA THR A 129 11.53 -28.26 -4.00
C THR A 129 10.59 -27.85 -2.87
N ASP A 130 11.08 -27.87 -1.62
CA ASP A 130 10.32 -27.40 -0.44
C ASP A 130 9.94 -25.91 -0.56
N ALA A 131 10.82 -25.07 -1.11
CA ALA A 131 10.52 -23.67 -1.41
C ALA A 131 9.40 -23.51 -2.44
N VAL A 132 9.48 -24.22 -3.56
CA VAL A 132 8.44 -24.17 -4.61
C VAL A 132 7.10 -24.64 -4.06
N ASP A 133 7.07 -25.79 -3.38
CA ASP A 133 5.84 -26.35 -2.80
C ASP A 133 5.17 -25.36 -1.82
N ARG A 134 5.97 -24.69 -0.97
CA ARG A 134 5.47 -23.67 -0.04
C ARG A 134 4.85 -22.48 -0.75
N LEU A 135 5.54 -21.93 -1.74
CA LEU A 135 5.04 -20.78 -2.49
C LEU A 135 3.78 -21.13 -3.29
N GLU A 136 3.71 -22.31 -3.91
CA GLU A 136 2.54 -22.77 -4.66
C GLU A 136 1.32 -23.03 -3.76
N SER A 137 1.53 -23.49 -2.52
CA SER A 137 0.45 -23.80 -1.57
C SER A 137 -0.36 -22.59 -1.11
N THR A 138 0.13 -21.37 -1.37
CA THR A 138 -0.51 -20.12 -0.92
C THR A 138 -1.82 -19.80 -1.63
N GLY A 139 -2.04 -20.30 -2.85
CA GLY A 139 -3.32 -20.17 -3.57
C GLY A 139 -3.70 -18.75 -4.04
N GLU A 140 -2.83 -17.74 -3.88
CA GLU A 140 -3.14 -16.32 -4.14
C GLU A 140 -2.90 -15.86 -5.58
N VAL A 141 -2.60 -16.78 -6.51
CA VAL A 141 -2.11 -16.46 -7.86
C VAL A 141 -3.01 -15.50 -8.64
N THR A 142 -4.33 -15.61 -8.50
CA THR A 142 -5.28 -14.74 -9.22
C THR A 142 -5.27 -13.31 -8.70
N GLU A 143 -5.30 -13.12 -7.38
CA GLU A 143 -5.32 -11.78 -6.76
C GLU A 143 -3.97 -11.07 -6.98
N LEU A 144 -2.86 -11.80 -6.91
CA LEU A 144 -1.53 -11.28 -7.18
C LEU A 144 -1.38 -10.80 -8.63
N ARG A 145 -1.88 -11.58 -9.60
CA ARG A 145 -1.87 -11.16 -11.01
C ARG A 145 -2.73 -9.93 -11.24
N ALA A 146 -3.93 -9.87 -10.67
CA ALA A 146 -4.79 -8.69 -10.78
C ALA A 146 -4.13 -7.44 -10.19
N ALA A 147 -3.44 -7.57 -9.05
CA ALA A 147 -2.69 -6.47 -8.45
C ALA A 147 -1.50 -6.03 -9.33
N ALA A 148 -0.72 -6.98 -9.86
CA ALA A 148 0.38 -6.69 -10.77
C ALA A 148 -0.10 -5.99 -12.06
N ASP A 149 -1.21 -6.45 -12.64
CA ASP A 149 -1.82 -5.84 -13.82
C ASP A 149 -2.29 -4.40 -13.54
N ALA A 150 -2.90 -4.15 -12.37
CA ALA A 150 -3.31 -2.82 -11.96
C ALA A 150 -2.12 -1.86 -11.82
N VAL A 151 -1.02 -2.33 -11.22
CA VAL A 151 0.23 -1.57 -11.10
C VAL A 151 0.85 -1.30 -12.47
N SER A 152 0.90 -2.30 -13.36
CA SER A 152 1.40 -2.11 -14.72
C SER A 152 0.57 -1.08 -15.49
N ALA A 153 -0.76 -1.22 -15.49
CA ALA A 153 -1.66 -0.31 -16.20
C ALA A 153 -1.56 1.13 -15.68
N TRP A 154 -1.41 1.30 -14.36
CA TRP A 154 -1.19 2.61 -13.77
C TRP A 154 0.15 3.19 -14.22
N ARG A 155 1.24 2.41 -14.21
CA ARG A 155 2.56 2.86 -14.66
C ARG A 155 2.53 3.32 -16.11
N ASP A 156 1.92 2.54 -16.99
CA ASP A 156 1.79 2.86 -18.43
C ASP A 156 1.07 4.19 -18.68
N THR A 157 0.21 4.61 -17.73
CA THR A 157 -0.56 5.85 -17.83
C THR A 157 0.18 7.05 -17.21
N ASN A 158 1.01 6.84 -16.18
CA ASN A 158 1.49 7.91 -15.32
C ASN A 158 3.01 8.17 -15.36
N CYS A 159 3.85 7.29 -15.92
CA CYS A 159 5.32 7.30 -15.72
C CYS A 159 6.22 7.79 -16.88
#